data_AF-A0A6L5F226-F1
#
_entry.id   AF-A0A6L5F226-F1
#
_cell.length_a   1.000
_cell.length_b   1.000
_cell.length_c   1.000
_cell.angle_alpha   90.00
_cell.angle_beta   90.00
_cell.angle_gamma   90.00
#
_symmetry.space_group_name_H-M   'P 1'
#
loop_
_entity.id
_entity.type
_entity.pdbx_description
1 polymer ?
#
loop_
_entity_poly.entity_id
_entity_poly.type
_entity_poly.pdbx_seq_one_letter_code
_entity_poly.pdbx_strand_id
1 'polypeptide(L)'
;MTDLYLRFFDTVQDEATIEIGGQGLLMHHFPYRGDSKSVERYTEQRPKDRGGWLLHGHVHEKWRQRDRMINVGVDVWNYHPVSEETIAGLIEAGSHDLARMEPTQR
;
A
#
# COMPACT_ATOMS: atom_id res chain seq x y z
N MET A 1 4.94 18.44 15.98
CA MET A 1 4.96 16.97 15.86
C MET A 1 5.76 16.53 14.63
N THR A 2 5.63 17.22 13.50
CA THR A 2 6.41 17.02 12.27
C THR A 2 7.94 17.11 12.45
N ASP A 3 8.43 18.01 13.31
CA ASP A 3 9.87 18.23 13.54
C ASP A 3 10.66 16.99 14.04
N LEU A 4 9.99 16.03 14.69
CA LEU A 4 10.65 14.79 15.13
C LEU A 4 10.88 13.81 13.97
N TYR A 5 9.91 13.69 13.05
CA TYR A 5 9.98 12.76 11.92
C TYR A 5 10.96 13.23 10.85
N LEU A 6 11.10 14.55 10.67
CA LEU A 6 12.03 15.13 9.69
C LEU A 6 13.51 14.86 9.99
N ARG A 7 13.84 14.28 11.14
CA ARG A 7 15.18 13.76 11.44
C ARG A 7 15.52 12.48 10.69
N PHE A 8 14.50 11.75 10.24
CA PHE A 8 14.63 10.44 9.59
C PHE A 8 14.07 10.44 8.16
N PHE A 9 13.21 11.39 7.82
CA PHE A 9 12.56 11.50 6.53
C PHE A 9 12.72 12.90 5.95
N ASP A 10 13.06 12.99 4.67
CA ASP A 10 13.16 14.27 3.97
C ASP A 10 11.79 14.97 3.87
N THR A 11 10.70 14.19 3.77
CA THR A 11 9.33 14.70 3.73
C THR A 11 8.38 13.80 4.50
N VAL A 12 7.28 14.39 5.01
CA VAL A 12 6.16 13.67 5.64
C VAL A 12 4.88 14.22 5.04
N GLN A 13 4.05 13.34 4.50
CA GLN A 13 2.83 13.69 3.78
C GLN A 13 1.73 12.73 4.20
N ASP A 14 0.50 13.22 4.34
CA ASP A 14 -0.67 12.36 4.60
C ASP A 14 -1.06 11.58 3.34
N GLU A 15 -0.85 12.21 2.17
CA GLU A 15 -1.05 11.61 0.85
C GLU A 15 -0.06 12.17 -0.16
N ALA A 16 0.25 11.40 -1.20
CA ALA A 16 1.04 11.85 -2.35
C ALA A 16 0.59 11.14 -3.62
N THR A 17 1.00 11.65 -4.78
CA THR A 17 0.85 10.95 -6.07
C THR A 17 2.22 10.68 -6.66
N ILE A 18 2.43 9.48 -7.17
CA ILE A 18 3.67 9.06 -7.84
C ILE A 18 3.35 8.40 -9.18
N GLU A 19 4.29 8.39 -10.11
CA GLU A 19 4.20 7.63 -11.34
C GLU A 19 5.11 6.40 -11.27
N ILE A 20 4.55 5.21 -11.51
CA ILE A 20 5.30 3.95 -11.61
C ILE A 20 4.76 3.19 -12.83
N GLY A 21 5.64 2.71 -13.71
CA GLY A 21 5.24 1.99 -14.92
C GLY A 21 4.36 2.81 -15.87
N GLY A 22 4.51 4.14 -15.89
CA GLY A 22 3.69 5.06 -16.69
C GLY A 22 2.23 5.19 -16.20
N GLN A 23 1.93 4.76 -14.98
CA GLN A 23 0.62 4.94 -14.35
C GLN A 23 0.75 5.88 -13.15
N GLY A 24 -0.22 6.77 -12.96
CA GLY A 24 -0.33 7.58 -11.74
C GLY A 24 -0.98 6.78 -10.61
N LEU A 25 -0.30 6.70 -9.47
CA LEU A 25 -0.73 5.99 -8.27
C LEU A 25 -0.94 6.99 -7.13
N LEU A 26 -2.04 6.81 -6.40
CA LEU A 26 -2.21 7.46 -5.11
C LEU A 26 -1.38 6.71 -4.06
N MET A 27 -0.68 7.45 -3.20
CA MET A 27 -0.06 6.94 -1.98
C MET A 27 -0.84 7.46 -0.80
N HIS A 28 -1.39 6.56 0.00
CA HIS A 28 -2.13 6.91 1.20
C HIS A 28 -2.07 5.76 2.21
N HIS A 29 -1.92 6.02 3.51
CA HIS A 29 -1.76 4.94 4.48
C HIS A 29 -2.99 4.01 4.55
N PHE A 30 -4.19 4.58 4.58
CA PHE A 30 -5.44 3.82 4.60
C PHE A 30 -5.81 3.25 3.21
N PRO A 31 -6.37 2.02 3.15
CA PRO A 31 -6.96 1.46 1.93
C PRO A 31 -8.20 2.24 1.49
N TYR A 32 -8.65 2.01 0.26
CA TYR A 32 -10.04 2.34 -0.13
C TYR A 32 -11.06 1.54 0.69
N ARG A 33 -10.81 0.24 0.92
CA ARG A 33 -11.69 -0.69 1.68
C ARG A 33 -10.90 -1.80 2.37
N GLY A 34 -11.45 -2.37 3.45
CA GLY A 34 -10.79 -3.39 4.26
C GLY A 34 -10.02 -2.81 5.46
N ASP A 35 -9.87 -3.62 6.49
CA ASP A 35 -9.11 -3.31 7.71
C ASP A 35 -8.34 -4.55 8.18
N SER A 36 -7.33 -4.36 9.02
CA SER A 36 -6.65 -5.45 9.71
C SER A 36 -7.51 -6.10 10.80
N LYS A 37 -8.56 -5.41 11.26
CA LYS A 37 -9.53 -5.88 12.25
C LYS A 37 -10.84 -6.31 11.57
N SER A 38 -11.75 -6.90 12.35
CA SER A 38 -13.08 -7.28 11.90
C SER A 38 -14.02 -6.09 11.66
N VAL A 39 -13.63 -4.90 12.10
CA VAL A 39 -14.38 -3.65 11.94
C VAL A 39 -13.54 -2.65 11.15
N GLU A 40 -14.18 -1.98 10.19
CA GLU A 40 -13.56 -0.90 9.42
C GLU A 40 -13.31 0.30 10.32
N ARG A 41 -12.03 0.68 10.51
CA ARG A 41 -11.65 1.86 11.28
C ARG A 41 -11.26 3.00 10.34
N TYR A 42 -11.44 4.23 10.82
CA TYR A 42 -11.03 5.45 10.15
C TYR A 42 -11.61 5.60 8.74
N THR A 43 -12.88 5.23 8.57
CA THR A 43 -13.57 5.23 7.27
C THR A 43 -13.66 6.63 6.66
N GLU A 44 -13.75 7.66 7.50
CA GLU A 44 -13.88 9.06 7.09
C GLU A 44 -12.55 9.63 6.57
N GLN A 45 -11.42 9.05 6.96
CA GLN A 45 -10.07 9.45 6.57
C GLN A 45 -9.57 8.70 5.34
N ARG A 46 -10.36 7.79 4.76
CA ARG A 46 -9.94 7.00 3.60
C ARG A 46 -10.02 7.83 2.33
N PRO A 47 -9.09 7.63 1.39
CA PRO A 47 -9.23 8.21 0.07
C PRO A 47 -10.45 7.59 -0.62
N LYS A 48 -11.10 8.37 -1.50
CA LYS A 48 -12.23 7.86 -2.30
C LYS A 48 -11.72 7.02 -3.45
N ASP A 49 -12.28 5.82 -3.61
CA ASP A 49 -12.01 4.97 -4.78
C ASP A 49 -12.62 5.62 -6.04
N ARG A 50 -11.74 6.10 -6.92
CA ARG A 50 -12.10 6.64 -8.25
C ARG A 50 -11.65 5.72 -9.39
N GLY A 51 -11.36 4.45 -9.09
CA GLY A 51 -10.87 3.47 -10.06
C GLY A 51 -9.36 3.52 -10.34
N GLY A 52 -8.61 4.36 -9.61
CA GLY A 52 -7.16 4.46 -9.72
C GLY A 52 -6.41 3.39 -8.92
N TRP A 53 -5.09 3.35 -9.10
CA TRP A 53 -4.21 2.51 -8.30
C TRP A 53 -3.85 3.20 -6.97
N LEU A 54 -3.76 2.40 -5.90
CA LEU A 54 -3.42 2.85 -4.56
C LEU A 54 -2.27 2.03 -3.99
N LEU A 55 -1.22 2.71 -3.53
CA LEU A 55 -0.23 2.14 -2.60
C LEU A 55 -0.65 2.48 -1.17
N HIS A 56 -0.72 1.48 -0.30
CA HIS A 56 -1.13 1.70 1.08
C HIS A 56 -0.56 0.68 2.08
N GLY A 57 -0.91 0.84 3.35
CA GLY A 57 -0.61 -0.10 4.43
C GLY A 57 -1.86 -0.40 5.26
N HIS A 58 -1.78 -0.20 6.58
CA HIS A 58 -2.88 -0.30 7.57
C HIS A 58 -3.47 -1.70 7.81
N VAL A 59 -3.51 -2.54 6.80
CA VAL A 59 -4.17 -3.85 6.84
C VAL A 59 -3.25 -4.99 7.34
N HIS A 60 -1.98 -4.68 7.63
CA HIS A 60 -0.97 -5.64 8.10
C HIS A 60 -0.89 -6.88 7.20
N GLU A 61 -0.80 -8.08 7.78
CA GLU A 61 -0.64 -9.40 7.14
C GLU A 61 -1.72 -9.79 6.11
N LYS A 62 -2.70 -8.91 5.86
CA LYS A 62 -3.74 -9.12 4.87
C LYS A 62 -3.23 -8.72 3.49
N TRP A 63 -3.02 -9.74 2.66
CA TRP A 63 -2.86 -9.72 1.19
C TRP A 63 -1.76 -8.75 0.67
N ARG A 64 -1.19 -9.02 -0.50
CA ARG A 64 -0.25 -8.10 -1.19
C ARG A 64 -0.97 -7.17 -2.15
N GLN A 65 -2.00 -7.69 -2.80
CA GLN A 65 -2.89 -6.91 -3.64
C GLN A 65 -4.32 -7.33 -3.37
N ARG A 66 -5.22 -6.35 -3.39
CA ARG A 66 -6.66 -6.58 -3.46
C ARG A 66 -7.25 -5.55 -4.41
N ASP A 67 -7.87 -6.02 -5.47
CA ASP A 67 -8.28 -5.19 -6.60
C ASP A 67 -7.11 -4.29 -7.13
N ARG A 68 -7.30 -2.96 -7.11
CA ARG A 68 -6.30 -1.94 -7.49
C ARG A 68 -5.55 -1.35 -6.28
N MET A 69 -5.63 -1.99 -5.13
CA MET A 69 -4.90 -1.59 -3.92
C MET A 69 -3.73 -2.53 -3.69
N ILE A 70 -2.53 -1.97 -3.60
CA ILE A 70 -1.28 -2.70 -3.36
C ILE A 70 -0.80 -2.34 -1.96
N ASN A 71 -0.67 -3.35 -1.09
CA ASN A 71 -0.12 -3.20 0.25
C ASN A 71 1.40 -3.21 0.16
N VAL A 72 2.03 -2.11 0.56
CA VAL A 72 3.49 -1.98 0.59
C VAL A 72 4.09 -2.28 1.97
N GLY A 73 3.27 -2.77 2.91
CA GLY A 73 3.69 -3.24 4.23
C GLY A 73 4.64 -4.43 4.11
N VAL A 74 5.80 -4.33 4.76
CA VAL A 74 6.84 -5.37 4.66
C VAL A 74 6.38 -6.75 5.14
N ASP A 75 5.39 -6.80 6.04
CA ASP A 75 4.83 -8.02 6.61
C ASP A 75 4.06 -8.87 5.60
N VAL A 76 3.70 -8.34 4.42
CA VAL A 76 3.14 -9.13 3.32
C VAL A 76 4.16 -9.50 2.23
N TRP A 77 5.39 -8.98 2.34
CA TRP A 77 6.50 -9.17 1.40
C TRP A 77 7.73 -9.83 2.06
N ASN A 78 7.49 -10.83 2.92
CA ASN A 78 8.55 -11.56 3.64
C ASN A 78 9.53 -10.63 4.40
N TYR A 79 9.01 -9.56 4.98
CA TYR A 79 9.78 -8.55 5.73
C TYR A 79 10.83 -7.79 4.91
N HIS A 80 10.62 -7.67 3.59
CA HIS A 80 11.40 -6.83 2.70
C HIS A 80 10.53 -5.73 2.07
N PRO A 81 11.10 -4.54 1.76
CA PRO A 81 10.43 -3.58 0.88
C PRO A 81 10.14 -4.18 -0.49
N VAL A 82 8.99 -3.84 -1.07
CA VAL A 82 8.66 -4.19 -2.46
C VAL A 82 9.29 -3.17 -3.42
N SER A 83 9.88 -3.65 -4.52
CA SER A 83 10.49 -2.78 -5.53
C SER A 83 9.45 -2.13 -6.45
N GLU A 84 9.81 -0.97 -7.02
CA GLU A 84 8.99 -0.31 -8.05
C GLU A 84 8.76 -1.21 -9.28
N GLU A 85 9.76 -2.00 -9.67
CA GLU A 85 9.64 -2.98 -10.77
C GLU A 85 8.54 -4.01 -10.47
N THR A 86 8.49 -4.53 -9.24
CA THR A 86 7.44 -5.47 -8.83
C THR A 86 6.07 -4.80 -8.86
N ILE A 87 5.97 -3.56 -8.36
CA ILE A 87 4.72 -2.78 -8.39
C ILE A 87 4.26 -2.54 -9.84
N ALA A 88 5.17 -2.15 -10.73
CA ALA A 88 4.88 -1.95 -12.14
C ALA A 88 4.36 -3.24 -12.78
N GLY A 89 4.98 -4.39 -12.48
CA GLY A 89 4.52 -5.69 -12.96
C GLY A 89 3.12 -6.06 -12.45
N LEU A 90 2.79 -5.74 -11.19
CA LEU A 90 1.43 -5.94 -10.66
C LEU A 90 0.41 -5.07 -11.39
N ILE A 91 0.77 -3.82 -11.68
CA ILE A 91 -0.08 -2.87 -12.39
C ILE A 91 -0.35 -3.33 -13.82
N GLU A 92 0.69 -3.76 -14.53
CA GLU A 92 0.60 -4.31 -15.88
C GLU A 92 -0.26 -5.58 -15.91
N ALA A 93 -0.10 -6.46 -14.92
CA ALA A 93 -0.92 -7.67 -14.78
C ALA A 93 -2.40 -7.35 -14.51
N GLY A 94 -2.71 -6.17 -13.96
CA GLY A 94 -4.07 -5.69 -13.73
C GLY A 94 -4.60 -5.97 -12.32
N SER A 95 -5.91 -5.78 -12.13
CA SER A 95 -6.59 -5.95 -10.84
C SER A 95 -6.62 -7.42 -10.43
N HIS A 96 -6.08 -7.75 -9.26
CA HIS A 96 -5.98 -9.12 -8.72
C HIS A 96 -6.10 -9.15 -7.20
N ASP A 97 -6.40 -10.33 -6.67
CA ASP A 97 -6.34 -10.62 -5.23
C ASP A 97 -5.17 -11.57 -4.96
N LEU A 98 -4.10 -11.04 -4.39
CA LEU A 98 -2.87 -11.78 -4.11
C LEU A 98 -2.68 -11.92 -2.60
N ALA A 99 -2.54 -13.16 -2.12
CA ALA A 99 -2.21 -13.42 -0.73
C ALA A 99 -0.82 -12.87 -0.34
N ARG A 100 -0.57 -12.76 0.97
CA ARG A 100 0.76 -12.46 1.52
C ARG A 100 1.78 -13.51 1.05
N MET A 101 3.04 -13.12 0.98
CA MET A 101 4.11 -14.11 0.85
C MET A 101 4.27 -14.88 2.15
N GLU A 102 4.48 -16.20 2.04
CA GLU A 102 4.83 -17.01 3.20
C GLU A 102 6.32 -16.83 3.53
N PRO A 103 6.68 -16.78 4.82
CA PRO A 103 8.08 -16.71 5.23
C PRO A 103 8.85 -17.91 4.68
N THR A 104 9.99 -17.66 4.05
CA THR A 104 10.90 -18.74 3.69
C THR A 104 11.45 -19.36 4.97
N GLN A 105 11.26 -20.67 5.17
CA GLN A 105 11.91 -21.39 6.28
C GLN A 105 13.43 -21.21 6.13
N ARG A 106 14.05 -20.55 7.10
CA ARG A 106 15.52 -20.39 7.17
C ARG A 106 16.17 -21.66 7.70
#